data_AF-A0A7X8L2Z7-F1
#
_entry.id   AF-A0A7X8L2Z7-F1
#
_cell.length_a   1.000
_cell.length_b   1.000
_cell.length_c   1.000
_cell.angle_alpha   90.00
_cell.angle_beta   90.00
_cell.angle_gamma   90.00
#
_symmetry.space_group_name_H-M   'P 1'
#
loop_
_entity.id
_entity.type
_entity.pdbx_description
1 polymer ?
#
loop_
_entity_poly.entity_id
_entity_poly.type
_entity_poly.pdbx_seq_one_letter_code
_entity_poly.pdbx_strand_id
1 'polypeptide(L)'
;MKNGLFYELEQIGLVAADAKAMAKNYEEILGIGPWNFLEFKLSPDEEQKTVIASGKIKDVELEIIEPHSDKVIHTKFLEDNGPGLHHLLFRCDDMDKASAYLIEKGLEVLEDIKLGSVRWMYFDGRELFGAIIEVHDMGDLA
;
A
#
# COMPACT_ATOMS: atom_id res chain seq x y z
N MET A 1 4.18 25.26 9.45
CA MET A 1 5.14 25.16 8.33
C MET A 1 4.32 25.01 7.06
N LYS A 2 4.80 25.47 5.88
CA LYS A 2 4.13 25.04 4.64
C LYS A 2 4.32 23.53 4.54
N ASN A 3 3.23 22.79 4.44
CA ASN A 3 3.30 21.36 4.15
C ASN A 3 4.06 21.19 2.82
N GLY A 4 5.01 20.26 2.78
CA GLY A 4 5.63 19.83 1.53
C GLY A 4 4.57 19.21 0.61
N LEU A 5 4.95 18.81 -0.60
CA LEU A 5 4.03 18.08 -1.49
C LEU A 5 3.40 16.87 -0.78
N PHE A 6 4.22 16.19 0.01
CA PHE A 6 3.83 15.16 0.97
C PHE A 6 4.11 15.67 2.38
N TYR A 7 3.25 15.33 3.34
CA TYR A 7 3.36 15.86 4.71
C TYR A 7 3.27 14.80 5.82
N GLU A 8 2.90 13.56 5.50
CA GLU A 8 2.76 12.49 6.49
C GLU A 8 3.03 11.14 5.81
N LEU A 9 3.76 10.26 6.51
CA LEU A 9 3.80 8.83 6.19
C LEU A 9 2.53 8.21 6.78
N GLU A 10 1.62 7.76 5.93
CA GLU A 10 0.34 7.22 6.38
C GLU A 10 0.38 5.70 6.52
N GLN A 11 1.01 5.01 5.58
CA GLN A 11 1.02 3.55 5.55
C GLN A 11 2.36 2.98 5.12
N ILE A 12 2.73 1.85 5.73
CA ILE A 12 3.81 0.96 5.30
C ILE A 12 3.15 -0.33 4.84
N GLY A 13 3.23 -0.61 3.54
CA GLY A 13 2.74 -1.85 2.94
C GLY A 13 3.78 -2.95 3.06
N LEU A 14 3.37 -4.07 3.63
CA LEU A 14 4.12 -5.31 3.75
C LEU A 14 3.42 -6.37 2.92
N VAL A 15 4.15 -7.19 2.18
CA VAL A 15 3.58 -8.34 1.48
C VAL A 15 4.00 -9.62 2.19
N ALA A 16 3.06 -10.56 2.32
CA ALA A 16 3.27 -11.84 2.98
C ALA A 16 2.51 -12.97 2.27
N ALA A 17 3.00 -14.21 2.42
CA ALA A 17 2.27 -15.40 1.96
C ALA A 17 1.11 -15.80 2.90
N ASP A 18 1.11 -15.31 4.14
CA ASP A 18 0.07 -15.53 5.15
C ASP A 18 0.01 -14.28 6.04
N ALA A 19 -0.95 -13.40 5.77
CA ALA A 19 -1.12 -12.14 6.50
C ALA A 19 -1.48 -12.39 7.96
N LYS A 20 -2.26 -13.44 8.24
CA LYS A 20 -2.68 -13.77 9.60
C LYS A 20 -1.51 -14.26 10.45
N ALA A 21 -0.64 -15.09 9.90
CA ALA A 21 0.56 -15.54 10.59
C ALA A 21 1.53 -14.37 10.87
N MET A 22 1.72 -13.47 9.91
CA MET A 22 2.55 -12.28 10.12
C MET A 22 1.96 -11.32 11.16
N ALA A 23 0.66 -11.01 11.07
CA ALA A 23 -0.06 -10.19 12.06
C ALA A 23 0.04 -10.79 13.47
N LYS A 24 -0.10 -12.11 13.60
CA LYS A 24 0.07 -12.82 14.87
C LYS A 24 1.47 -12.64 15.45
N ASN A 25 2.52 -12.71 14.61
CA ASN A 25 3.89 -12.46 15.07
C ASN A 25 4.06 -11.01 15.56
N TYR A 26 3.49 -10.03 14.85
CA TYR A 26 3.47 -8.63 15.30
C TYR A 26 2.79 -8.49 16.68
N GLU A 27 1.66 -9.16 16.88
CA GLU A 27 0.91 -9.08 18.13
C GLU A 27 1.62 -9.79 19.28
N GLU A 28 2.03 -11.05 19.10
CA GLU A 28 2.59 -11.87 20.19
C GLU A 28 4.03 -11.52 20.55
N ILE A 29 4.84 -11.12 19.56
CA ILE A 29 6.29 -10.87 19.77
C ILE A 29 6.55 -9.38 19.99
N LEU A 30 5.90 -8.51 19.22
CA LEU A 30 6.16 -7.06 19.25
C LEU A 30 5.08 -6.29 20.02
N GLY A 31 3.95 -6.91 20.37
CA GLY A 31 2.85 -6.24 21.06
C GLY A 31 2.10 -5.24 20.18
N ILE A 32 2.17 -5.38 18.85
CA ILE A 32 1.51 -4.49 17.89
C ILE A 32 0.18 -5.12 17.46
N GLY A 33 -0.90 -4.44 17.78
CA GLY A 33 -2.28 -4.82 17.49
C GLY A 33 -3.27 -3.84 18.13
N PRO A 34 -4.59 -4.08 18.02
CA PRO A 34 -5.21 -5.22 17.34
C PRO A 34 -5.11 -5.10 15.81
N TRP A 35 -5.35 -6.23 15.12
CA TRP A 35 -5.37 -6.29 13.67
C TRP A 35 -6.80 -6.45 13.14
N ASN A 36 -7.13 -5.70 12.09
CA ASN A 36 -8.37 -5.85 11.35
C ASN A 36 -8.09 -6.57 10.04
N PHE A 37 -8.95 -7.52 9.68
CA PHE A 37 -8.79 -8.30 8.45
C PHE A 37 -9.91 -7.97 7.48
N LEU A 38 -9.54 -7.66 6.25
CA LEU A 38 -10.46 -7.40 5.15
C LEU A 38 -10.07 -8.28 3.97
N GLU A 39 -11.05 -8.95 3.38
CA GLU A 39 -10.89 -9.53 2.06
C GLU A 39 -11.31 -8.51 1.02
N PHE A 40 -10.38 -8.15 0.13
CA PHE A 40 -10.55 -7.17 -0.91
C PHE A 40 -10.53 -7.83 -2.29
N LYS A 41 -11.40 -7.34 -3.17
CA LYS A 41 -11.51 -7.80 -4.57
C LYS A 41 -11.45 -6.59 -5.48
N LEU A 42 -10.42 -6.56 -6.33
CA LEU A 42 -10.22 -5.48 -7.30
C LEU A 42 -11.14 -5.58 -8.51
N SER A 43 -11.60 -6.79 -8.83
CA SER A 43 -12.45 -7.05 -9.98
C SER A 43 -13.70 -7.86 -9.60
N PRO A 44 -14.86 -7.62 -10.28
CA PRO A 44 -16.10 -8.34 -10.00
C PRO A 44 -16.06 -9.85 -10.28
N ASP A 45 -15.12 -10.29 -11.13
CA ASP A 45 -14.91 -11.69 -11.52
C ASP A 45 -14.04 -12.49 -10.54
N GLU A 46 -13.71 -11.90 -9.39
CA GLU A 46 -12.88 -12.48 -8.31
C GLU A 46 -11.45 -12.82 -8.72
N GLU A 47 -11.02 -12.44 -9.92
CA GLU A 47 -9.71 -12.78 -10.43
C GLU A 47 -8.57 -12.04 -9.71
N GLN A 48 -8.86 -10.94 -9.00
CA GLN A 48 -7.87 -10.15 -8.26
C GLN A 48 -8.27 -10.05 -6.77
N LYS A 49 -8.13 -11.17 -6.06
CA LYS A 49 -8.42 -11.29 -4.63
C LYS A 49 -7.15 -11.03 -3.80
N THR A 50 -7.31 -10.32 -2.69
CA THR A 50 -6.25 -10.02 -1.72
C THR A 50 -6.82 -9.99 -0.32
N VAL A 51 -6.09 -10.49 0.66
CA VAL A 51 -6.40 -10.31 2.08
C VAL A 51 -5.51 -9.20 2.63
N ILE A 52 -6.12 -8.26 3.33
CA ILE A 52 -5.45 -7.15 3.99
C ILE A 52 -5.58 -7.35 5.50
N ALA A 53 -4.46 -7.28 6.22
CA ALA A 53 -4.44 -7.13 7.67
C ALA A 53 -3.90 -5.74 8.02
N SER A 54 -4.72 -4.93 8.68
CA SER A 54 -4.38 -3.56 9.08
C SER A 54 -4.17 -3.48 10.59
N GLY A 55 -3.00 -3.01 10.99
CA GLY A 55 -2.64 -2.68 12.38
C GLY A 55 -2.02 -1.28 12.43
N LYS A 56 -2.07 -0.60 13.59
CA LYS A 56 -1.55 0.77 13.70
C LYS A 56 -0.53 0.93 14.82
N ILE A 57 0.46 1.78 14.56
CA ILE A 57 1.36 2.33 15.59
C ILE A 57 1.21 3.85 15.56
N LYS A 58 0.50 4.39 16.55
CA LYS A 58 0.06 5.79 16.55
C LYS A 58 -0.70 6.10 15.24
N ASP A 59 -0.17 6.99 14.43
CA ASP A 59 -0.80 7.52 13.23
C ASP A 59 -0.40 6.76 11.95
N VAL A 60 0.59 5.84 12.04
CA VAL A 60 1.06 5.05 10.90
C VAL A 60 0.39 3.69 10.87
N GLU A 61 -0.13 3.33 9.70
CA GLU A 61 -0.68 2.03 9.40
C GLU A 61 0.40 1.05 8.94
N LEU A 62 0.39 -0.15 9.53
CA LEU A 62 1.05 -1.33 8.99
C LEU A 62 -0.01 -2.13 8.25
N GLU A 63 0.09 -2.15 6.93
CA GLU A 63 -0.80 -2.92 6.07
C GLU A 63 -0.06 -4.19 5.62
N ILE A 64 -0.57 -5.37 5.97
CA ILE A 64 -0.05 -6.64 5.48
C ILE A 64 -0.98 -7.15 4.38
N ILE A 65 -0.40 -7.36 3.21
CA ILE A 65 -1.05 -7.72 1.97
C ILE A 65 -0.70 -9.18 1.65
N GLU A 66 -1.71 -10.04 1.67
CA GLU A 66 -1.63 -11.43 1.21
C GLU A 66 -2.34 -11.55 -0.15
N PRO A 67 -1.58 -11.60 -1.25
CA PRO A 67 -2.18 -11.70 -2.56
C PRO A 67 -2.60 -13.14 -2.87
N HIS A 68 -3.78 -13.31 -3.47
CA HIS A 68 -4.33 -14.61 -3.87
C HIS A 68 -4.49 -14.75 -5.40
N SER A 69 -3.82 -13.91 -6.17
CA SER A 69 -3.95 -13.85 -7.63
C SER A 69 -2.62 -13.48 -8.29
N ASP A 70 -2.28 -14.11 -9.39
CA ASP A 70 -1.12 -13.74 -10.23
C ASP A 70 -1.31 -12.42 -11.00
N LYS A 71 -2.50 -11.82 -10.93
CA LYS A 71 -2.87 -10.58 -11.61
C LYS A 71 -2.70 -9.32 -10.77
N VAL A 72 -2.13 -9.41 -9.56
CA VAL A 72 -1.84 -8.25 -8.70
C VAL A 72 -0.33 -8.08 -8.51
N ILE A 73 0.14 -6.82 -8.47
CA ILE A 73 1.58 -6.49 -8.38
C ILE A 73 2.28 -7.14 -7.16
N HIS A 74 1.55 -7.27 -6.05
CA HIS A 74 2.02 -7.88 -4.80
C HIS A 74 2.46 -9.34 -4.98
N THR A 75 1.83 -10.11 -5.87
CA THR A 75 2.22 -11.51 -6.10
C THR A 75 3.61 -11.59 -6.71
N LYS A 76 3.86 -10.78 -7.74
CA LYS A 76 5.19 -10.71 -8.36
C LYS A 76 6.25 -10.27 -7.36
N PHE A 77 5.94 -9.28 -6.51
CA PHE A 77 6.86 -8.87 -5.46
C PHE A 77 7.21 -10.03 -4.51
N LEU A 78 6.19 -10.77 -4.04
CA LEU A 78 6.37 -11.89 -3.12
C LEU A 78 7.19 -13.02 -3.75
N GLU A 79 6.99 -13.31 -5.03
CA GLU A 79 7.76 -14.31 -5.78
C GLU A 79 9.24 -13.90 -5.95
N ASP A 80 9.48 -12.64 -6.31
CA ASP A 80 10.82 -12.14 -6.62
C ASP A 80 11.65 -11.89 -5.35
N ASN A 81 11.02 -11.50 -4.23
CA ASN A 81 11.71 -10.98 -3.04
C ASN A 81 11.42 -11.75 -1.75
N GLY A 82 10.38 -12.59 -1.72
CA GLY A 82 9.83 -13.12 -0.47
C GLY A 82 9.02 -12.07 0.31
N PRO A 83 8.60 -12.39 1.55
CA PRO A 83 7.82 -11.47 2.37
C PRO A 83 8.66 -10.25 2.77
N GLY A 84 8.07 -9.05 2.74
CA GLY A 84 8.81 -7.83 3.04
C GLY A 84 8.06 -6.52 2.78
N LEU A 85 8.74 -5.40 3.02
CA LEU A 85 8.25 -4.05 2.75
C LEU A 85 8.13 -3.82 1.24
N HIS A 86 6.91 -3.52 0.80
CA HIS A 86 6.56 -3.31 -0.59
C HIS A 86 6.51 -1.82 -0.95
N HIS A 87 5.70 -1.04 -0.24
CA HIS A 87 5.48 0.38 -0.54
C HIS A 87 5.49 1.25 0.71
N LEU A 88 5.67 2.56 0.49
CA LEU A 88 5.42 3.62 1.46
C LEU A 88 4.35 4.56 0.89
N LEU A 89 3.26 4.74 1.64
CA LEU A 89 2.19 5.65 1.28
C LEU A 89 2.36 7.00 1.99
N PHE A 90 2.36 8.07 1.20
CA PHE A 90 2.43 9.43 1.74
C PHE A 90 1.16 10.23 1.47
N ARG A 91 0.67 10.94 2.49
CA ARG A 91 -0.45 11.88 2.34
C ARG A 91 -0.06 13.12 1.55
N CYS A 92 -0.98 13.54 0.69
CA CYS A 92 -0.95 14.79 -0.03
C CYS A 92 -2.36 15.39 -0.10
N ASP A 93 -2.45 16.71 -0.28
CA ASP A 93 -3.75 17.40 -0.36
C ASP A 93 -4.44 17.21 -1.72
N ASP A 94 -3.66 16.89 -2.77
CA ASP A 94 -4.11 16.83 -4.16
C ASP A 94 -3.32 15.72 -4.87
N MET A 95 -3.95 14.55 -5.02
CA MET A 95 -3.35 13.37 -5.64
C MET A 95 -2.98 13.61 -7.10
N ASP A 96 -3.79 14.36 -7.86
CA ASP A 96 -3.51 14.64 -9.28
C ASP A 96 -2.28 15.52 -9.43
N LYS A 97 -2.14 16.54 -8.57
CA LYS A 97 -0.93 17.36 -8.52
C LYS A 97 0.30 16.57 -8.07
N ALA A 98 0.16 15.71 -7.07
CA ALA A 98 1.27 14.90 -6.55
C ALA A 98 1.75 13.89 -7.59
N SER A 99 0.84 13.15 -8.21
CA SER A 99 1.15 12.18 -9.27
C SER A 99 1.78 12.85 -10.49
N ALA A 100 1.22 13.97 -10.97
CA ALA A 100 1.81 14.73 -12.08
C ALA A 100 3.23 15.21 -11.77
N TYR A 101 3.49 15.67 -10.54
CA TYR A 101 4.83 16.05 -10.11
C TYR A 101 5.81 14.88 -10.11
N LEU A 102 5.41 13.70 -9.60
CA LEU A 102 6.27 12.50 -9.60
C LEU A 102 6.63 12.06 -11.03
N ILE A 103 5.67 12.09 -11.95
CA ILE A 103 5.88 11.80 -13.38
C ILE A 103 6.83 12.82 -14.01
N GLU A 104 6.66 14.12 -13.72
CA GLU A 104 7.57 15.18 -14.20
C GLU A 104 9.01 14.97 -13.70
N LYS A 105 9.18 14.39 -12.51
CA LYS A 105 10.49 14.02 -11.96
C LYS A 105 11.04 12.68 -12.48
N GLY A 106 10.31 12.02 -13.37
CA GLY A 106 10.78 10.84 -14.09
C GLY A 106 10.53 9.52 -13.38
N LEU A 107 9.65 9.47 -12.38
CA LEU A 107 9.23 8.20 -11.79
C LEU A 107 8.29 7.47 -12.76
N GLU A 108 8.51 6.16 -12.93
CA GLU A 108 7.62 5.27 -13.68
C GLU A 108 6.36 4.94 -12.86
N VAL A 109 5.20 4.92 -13.51
CA VAL A 109 3.96 4.43 -12.91
C VAL A 109 3.92 2.91 -13.03
N LEU A 110 3.90 2.23 -11.89
CA LEU A 110 3.78 0.77 -11.83
C LEU A 110 2.32 0.33 -11.90
N GLU A 111 1.43 1.09 -11.26
CA GLU A 111 0.01 0.78 -11.18
C GLU A 111 -0.80 2.08 -10.95
N ASP A 112 -1.99 2.16 -11.55
CA ASP A 112 -2.98 3.24 -11.33
C ASP A 112 -4.36 2.58 -11.27
N ILE A 113 -4.90 2.45 -10.07
CA ILE A 113 -6.18 1.79 -9.82
C ILE A 113 -7.19 2.84 -9.37
N LYS A 114 -8.37 2.79 -9.97
CA LYS A 114 -9.54 3.54 -9.55
C LYS A 114 -10.72 2.61 -9.31
N LEU A 115 -11.20 2.55 -8.07
CA LEU A 115 -12.37 1.78 -7.66
C LEU A 115 -13.42 2.70 -7.03
N GLY A 116 -14.44 3.07 -7.81
CA GLY A 116 -15.45 4.02 -7.37
C GLY A 116 -14.83 5.41 -7.11
N SER A 117 -14.96 5.90 -5.88
CA SER A 117 -14.35 7.16 -5.41
C SER A 117 -12.91 7.00 -4.95
N VAL A 118 -12.45 5.77 -4.72
CA VAL A 118 -11.09 5.48 -4.25
C VAL A 118 -10.16 5.37 -5.44
N ARG A 119 -8.97 5.96 -5.33
CA ARG A 119 -7.89 5.80 -6.29
C ARG A 119 -6.56 5.72 -5.57
N TRP A 120 -5.66 4.88 -6.06
CA TRP A 120 -4.26 4.88 -5.64
C TRP A 120 -3.34 4.59 -6.81
N MET A 121 -2.10 5.03 -6.69
CA MET A 121 -1.07 4.85 -7.70
C MET A 121 0.24 4.44 -7.04
N TYR A 122 0.91 3.48 -7.67
CA TYR A 122 2.28 3.09 -7.33
C TYR A 122 3.28 3.67 -8.32
N PHE A 123 4.36 4.23 -7.79
CA PHE A 123 5.48 4.76 -8.56
C PHE A 123 6.76 4.01 -8.22
N ASP A 124 7.57 3.70 -9.23
CA ASP A 124 8.87 3.07 -9.02
C ASP A 124 9.87 4.07 -8.42
N GLY A 125 9.98 4.02 -7.10
CA GLY A 125 10.95 4.78 -6.32
C GLY A 125 12.14 3.96 -5.84
N ARG A 126 12.28 2.70 -6.26
CA ARG A 126 13.20 1.75 -5.61
C ARG A 126 14.66 2.20 -5.67
N GLU A 127 15.13 2.66 -6.82
CA GLU A 127 16.51 3.15 -6.98
C GLU A 127 16.77 4.49 -6.27
N LEU A 128 15.76 5.36 -6.18
CA LEU A 128 15.92 6.71 -5.63
C LEU A 128 15.67 6.78 -4.12
N PHE A 129 14.73 5.97 -3.62
CA PHE A 129 14.17 6.06 -2.27
C PHE A 129 14.20 4.72 -1.52
N GLY A 130 14.56 3.62 -2.20
CA GLY A 130 14.58 2.29 -1.60
C GLY A 130 13.20 1.63 -1.43
N ALA A 131 12.14 2.22 -1.99
CA ALA A 131 10.78 1.70 -1.88
C ALA A 131 9.91 2.11 -3.09
N ILE A 132 8.84 1.35 -3.32
CA ILE A 132 7.72 1.82 -4.15
C ILE A 132 7.01 2.95 -3.40
N ILE A 133 6.68 4.03 -4.11
CA ILE A 133 5.97 5.18 -3.53
C ILE A 133 4.50 5.07 -3.89
N GLU A 134 3.64 5.17 -2.90
CA GLU A 134 2.20 5.20 -3.08
C GLU A 134 1.62 6.58 -2.76
N VAL A 135 0.66 6.97 -3.57
CA VAL A 135 -0.23 8.11 -3.32
C VAL A 135 -1.66 7.65 -3.55
N HIS A 136 -2.58 8.15 -2.74
CA HIS A 136 -3.99 7.78 -2.85
C HIS A 136 -4.91 8.98 -2.65
N ASP A 137 -6.14 8.80 -3.11
CA ASP A 137 -7.31 9.60 -2.81
C ASP A 137 -8.41 8.61 -2.43
N MET A 138 -8.76 8.58 -1.15
CA MET A 138 -9.79 7.68 -0.63
C MET A 138 -11.21 8.18 -0.93
N GLY A 139 -11.36 9.36 -1.54
CA GLY A 139 -12.64 10.02 -1.76
C GLY A 139 -13.44 10.21 -0.46
N ASP A 140 -14.75 10.38 -0.60
CA ASP A 140 -15.69 10.46 0.54
C ASP A 140 -16.01 9.07 1.12
N LEU A 141 -14.99 8.26 1.43
CA LEU A 141 -15.15 7.13 2.35
C LEU A 141 -15.24 7.68 3.78
N ALA A 142 -16.38 8.29 4.08
CA ALA A 142 -16.85 8.61 5.43
C ALA A 142 -17.76 7.50 5.96
#